data_AF-A0A3N1W8X4-F1
#
_entry.id   AF-A0A3N1W8X4-F1
#
_cell.length_a   1.000
_cell.length_b   1.000
_cell.length_c   1.000
_cell.angle_alpha   90.00
_cell.angle_beta   90.00
_cell.angle_gamma   90.00
#
_symmetry.space_group_name_H-M   'P 1'
#
loop_
_entity.id
_entity.type
_entity.pdbx_description
1 polymer ?
#
loop_
_entity_poly.entity_id
_entity_poly.type
_entity_poly.pdbx_seq_one_letter_code
_entity_poly.pdbx_strand_id
1 'polypeptide(L)'
;MKKSRFTDSQIKAVLKQAEVGTPVAELCREHGMSSGSFYKWYSRYGGMDASMMTRLKELEDENRRLKKMYAEERLKTDILQEAMAKPSRRKRMAQDAVRARRVSIIIHKSRETLCWLKANPKSMVFYQPVYSPWFNHVERLWQALQFP
;
A
#
# COMPACT_ATOMS: atom_id res chain seq x y z
N MET A 1 -6.37 -23.73 -1.11
CA MET A 1 -7.60 -24.47 -0.77
C MET A 1 -8.07 -25.23 -1.99
N LYS A 2 -8.52 -26.49 -1.85
CA LYS A 2 -9.13 -27.22 -2.97
C LYS A 2 -10.42 -26.50 -3.38
N LYS A 3 -10.63 -26.30 -4.69
CA LYS A 3 -11.87 -25.72 -5.20
C LYS A 3 -13.03 -26.66 -4.85
N SER A 4 -14.09 -26.11 -4.25
CA SER A 4 -15.33 -26.85 -4.01
C SER A 4 -15.88 -27.35 -5.35
N ARG A 5 -16.48 -28.56 -5.35
CA ARG A 5 -17.16 -29.12 -6.52
C ARG A 5 -18.41 -28.32 -6.91
N PHE A 6 -19.00 -27.62 -5.95
CA PHE A 6 -20.19 -26.79 -6.12
C PHE A 6 -19.85 -25.31 -6.00
N THR A 7 -20.45 -24.49 -6.86
CA THR A 7 -20.37 -23.03 -6.78
C THR A 7 -21.29 -22.49 -5.69
N ASP A 8 -20.99 -21.30 -5.16
CA ASP A 8 -21.85 -20.67 -4.14
C ASP A 8 -23.28 -20.42 -4.65
N SER A 9 -23.44 -20.16 -5.95
CA SER A 9 -24.76 -20.02 -6.59
C SER A 9 -25.56 -21.33 -6.61
N GLN A 10 -24.90 -22.46 -6.89
CA GLN A 10 -25.53 -23.78 -6.84
C GLN A 10 -25.95 -24.14 -5.42
N ILE A 11 -25.06 -23.91 -4.43
CA ILE A 11 -25.35 -24.14 -3.02
C ILE A 11 -26.61 -23.39 -2.59
N LYS A 12 -26.75 -22.13 -3.00
CA LYS A 12 -27.94 -21.31 -2.69
C LYS A 12 -29.23 -21.82 -3.33
N ALA A 13 -29.17 -22.24 -4.60
CA ALA A 13 -30.34 -22.76 -5.28
C ALA A 13 -30.91 -23.98 -4.52
N VAL A 14 -30.04 -24.88 -4.06
CA VAL A 14 -30.43 -26.06 -3.27
C VAL A 14 -30.98 -25.67 -1.90
N LEU A 15 -30.34 -24.74 -1.20
CA LEU A 15 -30.85 -24.27 0.11
C LEU A 15 -32.22 -23.61 -0.01
N LYS A 16 -32.45 -22.82 -1.07
CA LYS A 16 -33.74 -22.18 -1.33
C LYS A 16 -34.83 -23.20 -1.66
N GLN A 17 -34.52 -24.26 -2.41
CA GLN A 17 -35.47 -25.36 -2.65
C GLN A 17 -35.87 -26.06 -1.35
N ALA A 18 -34.91 -26.26 -0.43
CA ALA A 18 -35.21 -26.81 0.89
C ALA A 18 -36.09 -25.87 1.74
N GLU A 19 -35.89 -24.55 1.66
CA GLU A 19 -36.74 -23.54 2.33
C GLU A 19 -38.17 -23.51 1.76
N VAL A 20 -38.35 -23.80 0.48
CA VAL A 20 -39.67 -23.91 -0.18
C VAL A 20 -40.40 -25.21 0.21
N GLY A 21 -39.70 -26.16 0.86
CA GLY A 21 -40.30 -27.36 1.45
C GLY A 21 -39.91 -28.68 0.78
N THR A 22 -38.96 -28.68 -0.17
CA THR A 22 -38.48 -29.93 -0.77
C THR A 22 -37.69 -30.76 0.25
N PRO A 23 -37.96 -32.08 0.40
CA PRO A 23 -37.24 -32.94 1.32
C PRO A 23 -35.74 -32.99 1.03
N VAL A 24 -34.91 -32.83 2.07
CA VAL A 24 -33.44 -32.85 1.95
C VAL A 24 -32.92 -34.15 1.34
N ALA A 25 -33.60 -35.28 1.57
CA ALA A 25 -33.23 -36.57 1.01
C ALA A 25 -33.33 -36.62 -0.52
N GLU A 26 -34.32 -35.92 -1.11
CA GLU A 26 -34.50 -35.83 -2.56
C GLU A 26 -33.46 -34.92 -3.18
N LEU A 27 -33.22 -33.74 -2.58
CA LEU A 27 -32.18 -32.81 -3.00
C LEU A 27 -30.79 -33.46 -2.99
N CYS A 28 -30.52 -34.32 -2.00
CA CYS A 28 -29.27 -35.06 -1.92
C CYS A 28 -29.10 -36.03 -3.10
N ARG A 29 -30.18 -36.69 -3.53
CA ARG A 29 -30.17 -37.60 -4.68
C ARG A 29 -30.05 -36.85 -6.00
N GLU A 30 -30.81 -35.78 -6.19
CA GLU A 30 -30.84 -34.99 -7.42
C GLU A 30 -29.49 -34.31 -7.71
N HIS A 31 -28.89 -33.69 -6.69
CA HIS A 31 -27.62 -32.97 -6.85
C HIS A 31 -26.38 -33.83 -6.60
N GLY A 32 -26.55 -35.13 -6.31
CA GLY A 32 -25.46 -36.05 -6.01
C GLY A 32 -24.60 -35.56 -4.84
N MET A 33 -25.24 -35.18 -3.73
CA MET A 33 -24.60 -34.66 -2.52
C MET A 33 -24.95 -35.50 -1.29
N SER A 34 -24.11 -35.44 -0.27
CA SER A 34 -24.42 -36.05 1.03
C SER A 34 -25.23 -35.09 1.90
N SER A 35 -26.10 -35.65 2.75
CA SER A 35 -26.87 -34.89 3.76
C SER A 35 -25.95 -34.08 4.68
N GLY A 36 -24.79 -34.63 5.05
CA GLY A 36 -23.79 -33.90 5.84
C GLY A 36 -23.22 -32.66 5.12
N SER A 37 -23.15 -32.67 3.80
CA SER A 37 -22.74 -31.50 3.01
C SER A 37 -23.82 -30.42 3.02
N PHE A 38 -25.08 -30.84 2.90
CA PHE A 38 -26.23 -29.94 2.96
C PHE A 38 -26.29 -29.18 4.30
N TYR A 39 -26.22 -29.89 5.44
CA TYR A 39 -26.27 -29.21 6.75
C TYR A 39 -25.04 -28.33 7.01
N LYS A 40 -23.86 -28.68 6.49
CA LYS A 40 -22.69 -27.79 6.50
C LYS A 40 -22.90 -26.51 5.69
N TRP A 41 -23.68 -26.56 4.63
CA TRP A 41 -24.06 -25.37 3.87
C TRP A 41 -25.17 -24.60 4.58
N TYR A 42 -26.17 -25.29 5.13
CA TYR A 42 -27.23 -24.67 5.92
C TYR A 42 -26.66 -23.90 7.12
N SER A 43 -25.68 -24.44 7.83
CA SER A 43 -25.00 -23.72 8.92
C SER A 43 -24.18 -22.51 8.46
N ARG A 44 -23.64 -22.51 7.23
CA ARG A 44 -22.82 -21.40 6.71
C ARG A 44 -23.62 -20.33 5.97
N TYR A 45 -24.69 -20.72 5.30
CA TYR A 45 -25.44 -19.88 4.37
C TYR A 45 -26.94 -19.79 4.71
N GLY A 46 -27.48 -20.63 5.61
CA GLY A 46 -28.91 -20.78 5.96
C GLY A 46 -29.48 -19.64 6.82
N GLY A 47 -29.16 -18.43 6.44
CA GLY A 47 -29.55 -17.15 7.05
C GLY A 47 -28.94 -15.96 6.30
N MET A 48 -28.20 -16.24 5.22
CA MET A 48 -27.47 -15.26 4.44
C MET A 48 -28.20 -15.05 3.11
N ASP A 49 -29.05 -14.02 3.08
CA ASP A 49 -29.86 -13.67 1.91
C ASP A 49 -29.03 -13.46 0.63
N ALA A 50 -29.67 -13.52 -0.53
CA ALA A 50 -29.10 -13.13 -1.82
C ALA A 50 -28.37 -11.79 -1.75
N SER A 51 -28.98 -10.77 -1.13
CA SER A 51 -28.42 -9.43 -0.97
C SER A 51 -27.13 -9.40 -0.13
N MET A 52 -27.12 -10.12 1.00
CA MET A 52 -25.97 -10.19 1.92
C MET A 52 -24.74 -10.82 1.26
N MET A 53 -24.93 -11.81 0.38
CA MET A 53 -23.83 -12.44 -0.35
C MET A 53 -23.29 -11.60 -1.50
N THR A 54 -24.17 -10.88 -2.21
CA THR A 54 -23.72 -9.88 -3.18
C THR A 54 -22.84 -8.84 -2.47
N ARG A 55 -23.29 -8.37 -1.31
CA ARG A 55 -22.53 -7.43 -0.48
C ARG A 55 -21.20 -8.00 0.00
N LEU A 56 -21.16 -9.26 0.43
CA LEU A 56 -19.91 -9.92 0.83
C LEU A 56 -18.92 -10.03 -0.33
N LYS A 57 -19.40 -10.39 -1.53
CA LYS A 57 -18.55 -10.49 -2.71
C LYS A 57 -17.98 -9.13 -3.12
N GLU A 58 -18.80 -8.09 -3.10
CA GLU A 58 -18.36 -6.71 -3.33
C GLU A 58 -17.28 -6.30 -2.31
N LEU A 59 -17.49 -6.61 -1.03
CA LEU A 59 -16.53 -6.31 0.03
C LEU A 59 -15.23 -7.10 -0.14
N GLU A 60 -15.28 -8.35 -0.57
CA GLU A 60 -14.09 -9.15 -0.88
C GLU A 60 -13.30 -8.59 -2.07
N ASP A 61 -14.00 -8.16 -3.12
CA ASP A 61 -13.38 -7.55 -4.29
C ASP A 61 -12.76 -6.19 -3.96
N GLU A 62 -13.45 -5.36 -3.16
CA GLU A 62 -12.92 -4.09 -2.67
C GLU A 62 -11.70 -4.32 -1.76
N ASN A 63 -11.76 -5.28 -0.84
CA ASN A 63 -10.63 -5.62 0.02
C ASN A 63 -9.42 -6.10 -0.80
N ARG A 64 -9.65 -6.88 -1.86
CA ARG A 64 -8.60 -7.28 -2.80
C ARG A 64 -7.98 -6.07 -3.51
N ARG A 65 -8.81 -5.15 -3.98
CA ARG A 65 -8.37 -3.91 -4.64
C ARG A 65 -7.56 -3.04 -3.67
N LEU A 66 -8.05 -2.83 -2.46
CA LEU A 66 -7.39 -2.06 -1.41
C LEU A 66 -6.04 -2.67 -1.02
N LYS A 67 -5.96 -4.00 -0.86
CA LYS A 67 -4.70 -4.70 -0.60
C LYS A 67 -3.67 -4.49 -1.72
N LYS A 68 -4.11 -4.55 -2.97
CA LYS A 68 -3.24 -4.28 -4.12
C LYS A 68 -2.72 -2.85 -4.10
N MET A 69 -3.60 -1.87 -3.91
CA MET A 69 -3.24 -0.46 -3.84
C MET A 69 -2.29 -0.19 -2.66
N TYR A 70 -2.55 -0.76 -1.49
CA TYR A 70 -1.68 -0.63 -0.33
C TYR A 70 -0.28 -1.21 -0.58
N ALA A 71 -0.19 -2.39 -1.24
CA ALA A 71 1.09 -2.98 -1.60
C ALA A 71 1.86 -2.08 -2.58
N GLU A 72 1.20 -1.54 -3.62
CA GLU A 72 1.81 -0.62 -4.58
C GLU A 72 2.29 0.67 -3.90
N GLU A 73 1.47 1.25 -3.03
CA GLU A 73 1.83 2.48 -2.30
C GLU A 73 2.99 2.24 -1.33
N ARG A 74 2.97 1.10 -0.62
CA ARG A 74 4.07 0.70 0.26
C ARG A 74 5.39 0.58 -0.52
N LEU A 75 5.36 -0.08 -1.69
CA LEU A 75 6.52 -0.20 -2.56
C LEU A 75 7.06 1.17 -2.99
N LYS A 76 6.19 2.13 -3.35
CA LYS A 76 6.63 3.50 -3.66
C LYS A 76 7.31 4.16 -2.46
N THR A 77 6.73 4.04 -1.27
CA THR A 77 7.32 4.63 -0.06
C THR A 77 8.68 4.04 0.26
N ASP A 78 8.85 2.73 0.08
CA ASP A 78 10.13 2.05 0.34
C ASP A 78 11.20 2.47 -0.68
N ILE A 79 10.85 2.59 -1.97
CA ILE A 79 11.76 3.11 -3.01
C ILE A 79 12.19 4.54 -2.69
N LEU A 80 11.25 5.39 -2.25
CA LEU A 80 11.56 6.77 -1.87
C LEU A 80 12.46 6.83 -0.65
N GLN A 81 12.20 6.01 0.37
CA GLN A 81 13.08 5.91 1.54
C GLN A 81 14.47 5.43 1.15
N GLU A 82 14.60 4.44 0.27
CA GLU A 82 15.90 3.96 -0.21
C GLU A 82 16.66 5.05 -1.00
N ALA A 83 15.94 5.78 -1.87
CA ALA A 83 16.51 6.90 -2.61
C ALA A 83 16.96 8.05 -1.69
N MET A 84 16.21 8.33 -0.63
CA MET A 84 16.56 9.34 0.38
C MET A 84 17.70 8.89 1.31
N ALA A 85 17.80 7.59 1.61
CA ALA A 85 18.84 7.03 2.45
C ALA A 85 20.23 7.13 1.79
N LYS A 86 20.30 7.06 0.46
CA LYS A 86 21.55 7.22 -0.29
C LYS A 86 21.97 8.69 -0.33
N PRO A 87 23.07 9.09 0.36
CA PRO A 87 23.53 10.47 0.29
C PRO A 87 24.00 10.77 -1.13
N SER A 88 23.55 11.90 -1.67
CA SER A 88 24.05 12.42 -2.95
C SER A 88 25.58 12.52 -2.93
N ARG A 89 26.23 12.41 -4.09
CA ARG A 89 27.70 12.49 -4.22
C ARG A 89 28.27 13.73 -3.51
N ARG A 90 27.54 14.86 -3.58
CA ARG A 90 27.88 16.12 -2.90
C ARG A 90 27.81 16.00 -1.37
N LYS A 91 26.80 15.34 -0.82
CA LYS A 91 26.66 15.11 0.63
C LYS A 91 27.78 14.20 1.16
N ARG A 92 28.15 13.16 0.40
CA ARG A 92 29.31 12.31 0.69
C ARG A 92 30.62 13.11 0.71
N MET A 93 30.89 13.87 -0.36
CA MET A 93 32.09 14.72 -0.42
C MET A 93 32.17 15.71 0.74
N ALA A 94 31.04 16.31 1.15
CA ALA A 94 31.00 17.19 2.31
C ALA A 94 31.30 16.44 3.62
N GLN A 95 30.70 15.26 3.84
CA GLN A 95 30.97 14.42 5.01
C GLN A 95 32.45 13.97 5.08
N ASP A 96 33.02 13.58 3.95
CA ASP A 96 34.43 13.19 3.85
C ASP A 96 35.35 14.38 4.15
N ALA A 97 35.03 15.57 3.65
CA ALA A 97 35.78 16.80 3.94
C ALA A 97 35.73 17.18 5.43
N VAL A 98 34.54 17.10 6.08
CA VAL A 98 34.39 17.32 7.53
C VAL A 98 35.24 16.32 8.31
N ARG A 99 35.17 15.03 7.94
CA ARG A 99 35.88 13.95 8.62
C ARG A 99 37.40 14.03 8.44
N ALA A 100 37.86 14.27 7.22
CA ALA A 100 39.29 14.27 6.88
C ALA A 100 40.02 15.54 7.32
N ARG A 101 39.35 16.71 7.26
CA ARG A 101 39.98 18.01 7.48
C ARG A 101 39.51 18.73 8.75
N ARG A 102 38.62 18.11 9.56
CA ARG A 102 38.00 18.70 10.77
C ARG A 102 37.41 20.09 10.55
N VAL A 103 36.88 20.33 9.34
CA VAL A 103 36.24 21.61 8.97
C VAL A 103 34.75 21.52 9.28
N SER A 104 34.17 22.59 9.81
CA SER A 104 32.73 22.73 9.94
C SER A 104 32.14 23.25 8.62
N ILE A 105 31.19 22.51 8.04
CA ILE A 105 30.48 22.91 6.83
C ILE A 105 29.08 23.37 7.23
N ILE A 106 28.81 24.66 7.07
CA ILE A 106 27.50 25.28 7.30
C ILE A 106 26.89 25.58 5.94
N ILE A 107 25.72 25.01 5.65
CA ILE A 107 24.94 25.31 4.44
C ILE A 107 23.91 26.37 4.84
N HIS A 108 24.02 27.58 4.30
CA HIS A 108 23.10 28.68 4.62
C HIS A 108 22.49 29.30 3.36
N LYS A 109 21.26 29.80 3.49
CA LYS A 109 20.47 30.38 2.38
C LYS A 109 20.46 31.92 2.35
N SER A 110 20.97 32.58 3.39
CA SER A 110 20.95 34.05 3.54
C SER A 110 22.28 34.71 3.15
N ARG A 111 22.20 35.91 2.55
CA ARG A 111 23.34 36.80 2.27
C ARG A 111 24.06 37.28 3.53
N GLU A 112 23.39 37.34 4.68
CA GLU A 112 23.99 37.74 5.96
C GLU A 112 25.13 36.82 6.40
N THR A 113 25.08 35.54 5.99
CA THR A 113 26.13 34.56 6.29
C THR A 113 27.43 34.86 5.54
N LEU A 114 27.37 35.54 4.40
CA LEU A 114 28.57 35.97 3.67
C LEU A 114 29.35 37.02 4.48
N CYS A 115 28.68 37.89 5.23
CA CYS A 115 29.33 38.87 6.10
C CYS A 115 29.97 38.21 7.33
N TRP A 116 29.28 37.23 7.94
CA TRP A 116 29.84 36.46 9.06
C TRP A 116 31.06 35.60 8.66
N LEU A 117 31.08 35.09 7.42
CA LEU A 117 32.19 34.29 6.87
C LEU A 117 33.46 35.12 6.64
N LYS A 118 33.34 36.40 6.27
CA LYS A 118 34.49 37.31 6.19
C LYS A 118 35.18 37.49 7.55
N ALA A 119 34.43 37.33 8.65
CA ALA A 119 34.96 37.42 10.01
C ALA A 119 35.50 36.08 10.57
N ASN A 120 35.30 34.93 9.89
CA ASN A 120 35.64 33.60 10.40
C ASN A 120 36.38 32.72 9.35
N PRO A 121 37.71 32.90 9.17
CA PRO A 121 38.47 32.29 8.06
C PRO A 121 38.74 30.78 8.19
N LYS A 122 38.43 30.15 9.34
CA LYS A 122 38.61 28.69 9.54
C LYS A 122 37.45 27.86 8.96
N SER A 123 36.40 28.50 8.47
CA SER A 123 35.18 27.87 7.93
C SER A 123 35.14 27.98 6.41
N MET A 124 35.10 26.84 5.70
CA MET A 124 34.99 26.80 4.23
C MET A 124 33.54 26.51 3.84
N VAL A 125 32.88 27.47 3.18
CA VAL A 125 31.48 27.33 2.75
C VAL A 125 31.38 27.00 1.27
N PHE A 126 30.64 25.94 0.95
CA PHE A 126 30.21 25.63 -0.41
C PHE A 126 28.88 26.35 -0.68
N TYR A 127 28.91 27.41 -1.48
CA TYR A 127 27.71 28.13 -1.91
C TYR A 127 26.97 27.32 -3.00
N GLN A 128 25.67 27.11 -2.83
CA GLN A 128 24.80 26.62 -3.91
C GLN A 128 23.94 27.78 -4.42
N PRO A 129 24.15 28.28 -5.65
CA PRO A 129 23.47 29.49 -6.12
C PRO A 129 22.01 29.28 -6.54
N VAL A 130 21.53 28.05 -6.73
CA VAL A 130 20.26 27.83 -7.46
C VAL A 130 19.42 26.72 -6.82
N TYR A 131 18.25 27.11 -6.31
CA TYR A 131 17.10 26.21 -6.16
C TYR A 131 16.66 25.84 -7.58
N SER A 132 17.04 24.65 -8.05
CA SER A 132 16.52 24.12 -9.32
C SER A 132 15.49 23.04 -8.97
N PRO A 133 14.19 23.28 -9.19
CA PRO A 133 13.12 22.30 -8.97
C PRO A 133 13.31 20.98 -9.75
N TRP A 134 14.27 20.95 -10.67
CA TRP A 134 14.62 19.77 -11.47
C TRP A 134 15.54 18.78 -10.75
N PHE A 135 16.24 19.21 -9.68
CA PHE A 135 17.21 18.38 -8.96
C PHE A 135 16.68 17.76 -7.66
N ASN A 136 15.48 18.15 -7.22
CA ASN A 136 14.89 17.67 -5.97
C ASN A 136 13.66 16.79 -6.29
N HIS A 137 13.93 15.57 -6.75
CA HIS A 137 12.89 14.61 -7.11
C HIS A 137 11.90 14.36 -5.95
N VAL A 138 12.39 14.45 -4.71
CA VAL A 138 11.63 14.31 -3.47
C VAL A 138 10.62 15.45 -3.28
N GLU A 139 10.97 16.68 -3.65
CA GLU A 139 10.12 17.87 -3.43
C GLU A 139 9.02 17.99 -4.49
N ARG A 140 9.30 17.57 -5.74
CA ARG A 140 8.27 17.42 -6.78
C ARG A 140 7.24 16.35 -6.41
N LEU A 141 7.68 15.21 -5.89
CA LEU A 141 6.79 14.16 -5.43
C LEU A 141 5.97 14.60 -4.20
N TRP A 142 6.57 15.37 -3.30
CA TRP A 142 5.87 15.93 -2.15
C TRP A 142 4.82 16.98 -2.55
N GLN A 143 5.13 17.87 -3.50
CA GLN A 143 4.16 18.83 -4.05
C GLN A 143 3.02 18.15 -4.85
N ALA A 144 3.33 17.11 -5.63
CA ALA A 144 2.33 16.34 -6.37
C ALA A 144 1.39 15.49 -5.49
N LEU A 145 1.76 15.23 -4.23
CA LEU A 145 0.94 14.49 -3.27
C LEU A 145 0.05 15.40 -2.40
N GLN A 146 0.34 16.71 -2.33
CA GLN A 146 -0.42 17.66 -1.51
C GLN A 146 -1.45 18.49 -2.29
N PHE A 147 -1.34 18.57 -3.61
CA PHE A 147 -2.29 19.28 -4.46
C PHE A 147 -2.75 18.35 -5.59
N PRO A 148 -4.05 17.98 -5.66
CA PRO A 148 -4.60 17.18 -6.75
C PRO A 148 -4.65 17.94 -8.08
#